data_AF-A0A165U995-F1
#
_entry.id   AF-A0A165U995-F1
#
_cell.length_a   1.000
_cell.length_b   1.000
_cell.length_c   1.000
_cell.angle_alpha   90.00
_cell.angle_beta   90.00
_cell.angle_gamma   90.00
#
_symmetry.space_group_name_H-M   'P 1'
#
loop_
_entity.id
_entity.type
_entity.pdbx_description
1 polymer ?
#
loop_
_entity_poly.entity_id
_entity_poly.type
_entity_poly.pdbx_seq_one_letter_code
_entity_poly.pdbx_strand_id
1 'polypeptide(L)'
;MVKTFFRTSAMLLLLSGSALAQTWTVDSDSSRLSYGTIKKNSVGEVNSFEKLSGSVSEDGKLQLKIDLGSVETNIDIRNERMRQIVFQSIGSADLTAQLDVAELSQLAVGATTVVDLEATLNLLGTEIPVETEVFVARISDSKVLATTNDMVFLGTEEAGVNAGVDQLKTLAKLNGITRTVPVTLRLMLTTEGKQAAAEPVAAPAPVQVAFAGDVKAGKKVFKKCKACHSVKEGQNKVGPSLHGVIGRQAAAVEGFKYSKVMANADVAWDTESLTEFLTKPKKFLPKNRMAFAGLKKPADIENLLAYLDSASK
;
A
#
# COMPACT_ATOMS: atom_id res chain seq x y z
N MET A 1 -56.47 15.11 63.45
CA MET A 1 -55.88 13.84 62.93
C MET A 1 -55.85 13.94 61.42
N VAL A 2 -54.73 14.38 60.83
CA VAL A 2 -54.51 14.39 59.38
C VAL A 2 -53.35 13.44 59.14
N LYS A 3 -53.62 12.28 58.50
CA LYS A 3 -52.59 11.30 58.12
C LYS A 3 -52.27 11.50 56.64
N THR A 4 -51.11 12.08 56.37
CA THR A 4 -50.53 12.24 55.04
C THR A 4 -49.91 10.91 54.61
N PHE A 5 -50.45 10.30 53.55
CA PHE A 5 -49.82 9.15 52.89
C PHE A 5 -48.77 9.65 51.89
N PHE A 6 -47.49 9.41 52.18
CA PHE A 6 -46.41 9.55 51.20
C PHE A 6 -46.42 8.32 50.28
N ARG A 7 -46.74 8.53 48.99
CA ARG A 7 -46.50 7.54 47.93
C ARG A 7 -45.06 7.68 47.45
N THR A 8 -44.22 6.72 47.81
CA THR A 8 -42.89 6.53 47.22
C THR A 8 -43.06 5.90 45.83
N SER A 9 -42.96 6.72 44.78
CA SER A 9 -42.72 6.22 43.42
C SER A 9 -41.29 5.71 43.33
N ALA A 10 -41.14 4.39 43.24
CA ALA A 10 -39.88 3.76 42.85
C ALA A 10 -39.68 3.98 41.34
N MET A 11 -38.78 4.91 40.99
CA MET A 11 -38.35 5.15 39.62
C MET A 11 -37.41 4.02 39.22
N LEU A 12 -37.93 3.09 38.42
CA LEU A 12 -37.15 2.01 37.81
C LEU A 12 -36.26 2.63 36.73
N LEU A 13 -34.99 2.89 37.06
CA LEU A 13 -33.98 3.24 36.06
C LEU A 13 -33.75 2.02 35.15
N LEU A 14 -34.36 2.03 33.97
CA LEU A 14 -33.92 1.24 32.84
C LEU A 14 -32.53 1.74 32.46
N LEU A 15 -31.49 1.06 32.94
CA LEU A 15 -30.16 1.15 32.35
C LEU A 15 -30.25 0.56 30.95
N SER A 16 -30.58 1.41 29.98
CA SER A 16 -30.33 1.14 28.57
C SER A 16 -28.83 0.94 28.43
N GLY A 17 -28.36 -0.30 28.56
CA GLY A 17 -27.01 -0.66 28.21
C GLY A 17 -26.85 -0.33 26.74
N SER A 18 -26.12 0.74 26.45
CA SER A 18 -25.60 0.97 25.11
C SER A 18 -24.75 -0.26 24.79
N ALA A 19 -25.28 -1.19 24.00
CA ALA A 19 -24.45 -2.19 23.35
C ALA A 19 -23.39 -1.38 22.60
N LEU A 20 -22.13 -1.50 23.05
CA LEU A 20 -21.05 -0.81 22.38
C LEU A 20 -20.99 -1.36 20.94
N ALA A 21 -21.19 -0.47 19.97
CA ALA A 21 -21.06 -0.74 18.55
C ALA A 21 -19.80 -1.57 18.28
N GLN A 22 -19.98 -2.84 17.90
CA GLN A 22 -18.87 -3.77 17.76
C GLN A 22 -18.33 -3.72 16.34
N THR A 23 -17.22 -2.99 16.14
CA THR A 23 -16.50 -2.97 14.86
C THR A 23 -15.53 -4.13 14.81
N TRP A 24 -15.56 -4.88 13.70
CA TRP A 24 -14.64 -5.96 13.43
C TRP A 24 -13.45 -5.44 12.63
N THR A 25 -12.24 -5.86 12.96
CA THR A 25 -11.00 -5.46 12.29
C THR A 25 -10.28 -6.68 11.72
N VAL A 26 -9.65 -6.52 10.56
CA VAL A 26 -8.86 -7.59 9.93
C VAL A 26 -7.60 -7.86 10.75
N ASP A 27 -7.42 -9.09 11.21
CA ASP A 27 -6.16 -9.61 11.72
C ASP A 27 -5.28 -10.02 10.52
N SER A 28 -4.33 -9.16 10.16
CA SER A 28 -3.48 -9.36 8.98
C SER A 28 -2.66 -10.64 9.06
N ASP A 29 -2.16 -11.02 10.25
CA ASP A 29 -1.26 -12.17 10.40
C ASP A 29 -1.99 -13.50 10.15
N SER A 30 -3.31 -13.50 10.39
CA SER A 30 -4.18 -14.66 10.18
C SER A 30 -4.99 -14.59 8.87
N SER A 31 -4.85 -13.51 8.11
CA SER A 31 -5.58 -13.26 6.86
C SER A 31 -4.69 -13.43 5.64
N ARG A 32 -5.28 -13.76 4.49
CA ARG A 32 -4.54 -13.96 3.24
C ARG A 32 -5.43 -13.79 2.02
N LEU A 33 -4.92 -13.07 1.02
CA LEU A 33 -5.46 -13.08 -0.34
C LEU A 33 -4.50 -13.86 -1.22
N SER A 34 -4.99 -14.87 -1.92
CA SER A 34 -4.16 -15.70 -2.82
C SER A 34 -4.74 -15.69 -4.22
N TYR A 35 -3.87 -15.71 -5.22
CA TYR A 35 -4.27 -15.75 -6.63
C TYR A 35 -3.41 -16.70 -7.46
N GLY A 36 -4.04 -17.36 -8.41
CA GLY A 36 -3.41 -18.31 -9.32
C GLY A 36 -2.99 -17.67 -10.64
N THR A 37 -1.82 -18.02 -11.16
CA THR A 37 -1.45 -17.68 -12.54
C THR A 37 -0.97 -18.91 -13.28
N ILE A 38 -1.12 -18.93 -14.60
CA ILE A 38 -0.57 -19.97 -15.47
C ILE A 38 0.40 -19.31 -16.43
N LYS A 39 1.64 -19.79 -16.46
CA LYS A 39 2.66 -19.40 -17.45
C LYS A 39 3.02 -20.56 -18.37
N LYS A 40 3.68 -20.26 -19.48
CA LYS A 40 4.08 -21.28 -20.47
C LYS A 40 2.90 -22.16 -20.93
N ASN A 41 1.69 -21.61 -20.86
CA ASN A 41 0.41 -22.27 -21.13
C ASN A 41 0.08 -23.49 -20.25
N SER A 42 0.90 -23.84 -19.25
CA SER A 42 0.75 -25.12 -18.52
C SER A 42 1.30 -25.12 -17.09
N VAL A 43 2.11 -24.12 -16.71
CA VAL A 43 2.74 -24.07 -15.38
C VAL A 43 1.91 -23.18 -14.48
N GLY A 44 1.13 -23.81 -13.60
CA GLY A 44 0.38 -23.12 -12.55
C GLY A 44 1.26 -22.63 -11.41
N GLU A 45 0.95 -21.46 -10.87
CA GLU A 45 1.64 -20.83 -9.76
C GLU A 45 0.63 -20.20 -8.80
N VAL A 46 0.88 -20.32 -7.51
CA VAL A 46 0.11 -19.64 -6.45
C VAL A 46 0.93 -18.47 -5.96
N ASN A 47 0.27 -17.33 -5.85
CA ASN A 47 0.83 -16.07 -5.39
C ASN A 47 -0.10 -15.48 -4.33
N SER A 48 0.33 -14.45 -3.62
CA SER A 48 -0.46 -13.85 -2.55
C SER A 48 -0.14 -12.39 -2.30
N PHE A 49 -0.97 -11.76 -1.47
CA PHE A 49 -0.65 -10.55 -0.73
C PHE A 49 -0.67 -10.87 0.76
N GLU A 50 0.37 -10.48 1.47
CA GLU A 50 0.60 -10.87 2.86
C GLU A 50 0.12 -9.82 3.87
N LYS A 51 -0.09 -8.58 3.41
CA LYS A 51 -0.58 -7.48 4.26
C LYS A 51 -1.97 -7.07 3.82
N LEU A 52 -2.93 -7.35 4.69
CA LEU A 52 -4.33 -6.98 4.54
C LEU A 52 -4.74 -6.15 5.76
N SER A 53 -5.47 -5.07 5.54
CA SER A 53 -6.07 -4.29 6.62
C SER A 53 -7.50 -3.96 6.29
N GLY A 54 -8.33 -3.68 7.29
CA GLY A 54 -9.72 -3.40 7.02
C GLY A 54 -10.61 -3.54 8.24
N SER A 55 -11.88 -3.26 8.02
CA SER A 55 -12.91 -3.36 9.04
C SER A 55 -14.28 -3.66 8.45
N VAL A 56 -15.14 -4.22 9.29
CA VAL A 56 -16.59 -4.24 9.10
C VAL A 56 -17.20 -3.42 10.23
N SER A 57 -17.85 -2.31 9.88
CA SER A 57 -18.56 -1.47 10.84
C SER A 57 -19.88 -2.11 11.28
N GLU A 58 -20.48 -1.56 12.33
CA GLU A 58 -21.75 -2.04 12.88
C GLU A 58 -22.89 -2.01 11.86
N ASP A 59 -22.91 -1.02 10.96
CA ASP A 59 -23.90 -0.89 9.88
C ASP A 59 -23.60 -1.80 8.68
N GLY A 60 -22.61 -2.69 8.77
CA GLY A 60 -22.28 -3.67 7.72
C GLY A 60 -21.37 -3.16 6.62
N LYS A 61 -20.83 -1.94 6.72
CA LYS A 61 -19.90 -1.43 5.73
C LYS A 61 -18.54 -2.15 5.85
N LEU A 62 -18.21 -2.98 4.87
CA LEU A 62 -16.90 -3.60 4.71
C LEU A 62 -15.95 -2.64 4.00
N GLN A 63 -14.75 -2.44 4.54
CA GLN A 63 -13.61 -1.84 3.84
C GLN A 63 -12.41 -2.75 4.05
N LEU A 64 -11.88 -3.31 2.97
CA LEU A 64 -10.65 -4.10 2.96
C LEU A 64 -9.64 -3.41 2.05
N LYS A 65 -8.44 -3.17 2.58
CA LYS A 65 -7.28 -2.67 1.86
C LYS A 65 -6.28 -3.80 1.66
N ILE A 66 -5.87 -3.98 0.42
CA ILE A 66 -4.86 -4.95 0.00
C ILE A 66 -3.59 -4.16 -0.30
N ASP A 67 -2.54 -4.34 0.49
CA ASP A 67 -1.24 -3.71 0.23
C ASP A 67 -0.57 -4.41 -0.96
N LEU A 68 -0.54 -3.74 -2.10
CA LEU A 68 0.02 -4.29 -3.33
C LEU A 68 1.56 -4.38 -3.28
N GLY A 69 2.17 -3.65 -2.35
CA GLY A 69 3.59 -3.78 -2.02
C GLY A 69 3.94 -5.12 -1.37
N SER A 70 2.97 -5.77 -0.72
CA SER A 70 3.11 -7.07 -0.07
C SER A 70 2.95 -8.28 -1.00
N VAL A 71 2.99 -8.07 -2.32
CA VAL A 71 2.89 -9.15 -3.30
C VAL A 71 4.02 -10.17 -3.10
N GLU A 72 3.64 -11.43 -2.97
CA GLU A 72 4.55 -12.57 -2.80
C GLU A 72 4.29 -13.62 -3.89
N THR A 73 5.35 -13.97 -4.62
CA THR A 73 5.37 -14.94 -5.72
C THR A 73 6.45 -16.01 -5.55
N ASN A 74 7.10 -16.05 -4.39
CA ASN A 74 8.31 -16.81 -4.03
C ASN A 74 9.55 -16.49 -4.89
N ILE A 75 9.55 -15.33 -5.57
CA ILE A 75 10.64 -14.88 -6.43
C ILE A 75 10.80 -13.36 -6.29
N ASP A 76 11.83 -12.91 -5.56
CA ASP A 76 12.04 -11.50 -5.22
C ASP A 76 12.02 -10.56 -6.43
N ILE A 77 12.73 -10.93 -7.50
CA ILE A 77 12.77 -10.13 -8.72
C ILE A 77 11.41 -10.07 -9.44
N ARG A 78 10.56 -11.09 -9.26
CA ARG A 78 9.20 -11.07 -9.78
C ARG A 78 8.30 -10.23 -8.88
N ASN A 79 8.44 -10.27 -7.56
CA ASN A 79 7.70 -9.40 -6.64
C ASN A 79 7.95 -7.92 -7.00
N GLU A 80 9.22 -7.56 -7.22
CA GLU A 80 9.59 -6.21 -7.68
C GLU A 80 8.95 -5.83 -9.01
N ARG A 81 9.02 -6.71 -10.01
CA ARG A 81 8.40 -6.49 -11.32
C ARG A 81 6.88 -6.41 -11.23
N MET A 82 6.22 -7.22 -10.40
CA MET A 82 4.77 -7.15 -10.17
C MET A 82 4.40 -5.76 -9.63
N ARG A 83 5.08 -5.28 -8.60
CA ARG A 83 4.85 -3.95 -8.03
C ARG A 83 5.01 -2.84 -9.08
N GLN A 84 6.13 -2.84 -9.81
CA GLN A 84 6.46 -1.74 -10.71
C GLN A 84 5.69 -1.76 -12.03
N ILE A 85 5.48 -2.95 -12.60
CA ILE A 85 5.00 -3.10 -13.97
C ILE A 85 3.50 -3.39 -14.00
N VAL A 86 3.03 -4.28 -13.12
CA VAL A 86 1.62 -4.69 -13.10
C VAL A 86 0.81 -3.71 -12.26
N PHE A 87 1.28 -3.42 -11.04
CA PHE A 87 0.61 -2.53 -10.10
C PHE A 87 1.12 -1.09 -10.14
N GLN A 88 2.04 -0.75 -11.05
CA GLN A 88 2.46 0.64 -11.30
C GLN A 88 2.92 1.42 -10.04
N SER A 89 3.46 0.69 -9.06
CA SER A 89 3.87 1.20 -7.74
C SER A 89 2.76 1.90 -6.95
N ILE A 90 1.49 1.60 -7.22
CA ILE A 90 0.40 2.07 -6.34
C ILE A 90 0.47 1.34 -5.00
N GLY A 91 0.08 2.03 -3.92
CA GLY A 91 0.20 1.48 -2.57
C GLY A 91 -0.79 0.36 -2.26
N SER A 92 -2.04 0.47 -2.74
CA SER A 92 -3.09 -0.48 -2.37
C SER A 92 -4.20 -0.62 -3.40
N ALA A 93 -4.91 -1.73 -3.34
CA ALA A 93 -6.26 -1.87 -3.86
C ALA A 93 -7.26 -1.85 -2.70
N ASP A 94 -8.48 -1.41 -2.98
CA ASP A 94 -9.54 -1.31 -1.97
C ASP A 94 -10.75 -2.14 -2.41
N LEU A 95 -11.26 -2.98 -1.52
CA LEU A 95 -12.49 -3.75 -1.70
C LEU A 95 -13.52 -3.24 -0.71
N THR A 96 -14.68 -2.81 -1.20
CA THR A 96 -15.77 -2.29 -0.38
C THR A 96 -17.04 -3.08 -0.63
N ALA A 97 -17.85 -3.26 0.40
CA ALA A 97 -19.16 -3.89 0.29
C ALA A 97 -20.10 -3.38 1.37
N GLN A 98 -21.40 -3.56 1.15
CA GLN A 98 -22.42 -3.35 2.15
C GLN A 98 -23.01 -4.72 2.51
N LEU A 99 -22.71 -5.20 3.72
CA LEU A 99 -23.18 -6.49 4.20
C LEU A 99 -24.54 -6.35 4.87
N ASP A 100 -25.36 -7.40 4.77
CA ASP A 100 -26.48 -7.58 5.68
C ASP A 100 -25.99 -8.20 6.99
N VAL A 101 -25.87 -7.35 8.01
CA VAL A 101 -25.37 -7.73 9.34
C VAL A 101 -26.45 -8.31 10.24
N ALA A 102 -27.73 -8.27 9.85
CA ALA A 102 -28.82 -8.75 10.69
C ALA A 102 -28.68 -10.26 10.97
N GLU A 103 -28.35 -11.04 9.94
CA GLU A 103 -28.10 -12.48 10.08
C GLU A 103 -26.75 -12.76 10.75
N LEU A 104 -25.69 -12.04 10.34
CA LEU A 104 -24.33 -12.23 10.86
C LEU A 104 -24.20 -11.94 12.36
N SER A 105 -24.91 -10.92 12.85
CA SER A 105 -24.90 -10.55 14.27
C SER A 105 -25.57 -11.60 15.17
N GLN A 106 -26.51 -12.38 14.62
CA GLN A 106 -27.22 -13.44 15.32
C GLN A 106 -26.52 -14.80 15.24
N LEU A 107 -25.47 -14.92 14.43
CA LEU A 107 -24.72 -16.16 14.27
C LEU A 107 -24.12 -16.56 15.63
N ALA A 108 -24.52 -17.71 16.17
CA ALA A 108 -24.00 -18.20 17.45
C ALA A 108 -22.51 -18.59 17.34
N VAL A 109 -21.77 -18.52 18.45
CA VAL A 109 -20.39 -19.03 18.48
C VAL A 109 -20.37 -20.52 18.11
N GLY A 110 -19.48 -20.90 17.20
CA GLY A 110 -19.39 -22.23 16.60
C GLY A 110 -20.32 -22.48 15.43
N ALA A 111 -21.27 -21.58 15.14
CA ALA A 111 -22.14 -21.68 13.98
C ALA A 111 -21.47 -21.10 12.72
N THR A 112 -22.03 -21.50 11.57
CA THR A 112 -21.56 -21.13 10.24
C THR A 112 -22.73 -20.68 9.39
N THR A 113 -22.49 -19.76 8.46
CA THR A 113 -23.45 -19.38 7.41
C THR A 113 -22.70 -19.12 6.09
N VAL A 114 -23.43 -18.93 5.00
CA VAL A 114 -22.91 -18.47 3.71
C VAL A 114 -23.57 -17.14 3.40
N VAL A 115 -22.77 -16.17 2.99
CA VAL A 115 -23.24 -14.82 2.65
C VAL A 115 -22.93 -14.55 1.18
N ASP A 116 -23.94 -14.10 0.45
CA ASP A 116 -23.75 -13.50 -0.87
C ASP A 116 -23.07 -12.15 -0.70
N LEU A 117 -21.87 -12.02 -1.27
CA LEU A 117 -21.07 -10.81 -1.23
C LEU A 117 -21.11 -10.12 -2.59
N GLU A 118 -21.79 -8.98 -2.64
CA GLU A 118 -21.68 -7.99 -3.70
C GLU A 118 -20.70 -6.89 -3.26
N ALA A 119 -19.52 -6.87 -3.87
CA ALA A 119 -18.45 -5.96 -3.54
C ALA A 119 -17.95 -5.19 -4.77
N THR A 120 -17.28 -4.08 -4.53
CA THR A 120 -16.55 -3.33 -5.56
C THR A 120 -15.06 -3.35 -5.23
N LEU A 121 -14.25 -3.90 -6.12
CA LEU A 121 -12.80 -3.82 -6.07
C LEU A 121 -12.34 -2.60 -6.88
N ASN A 122 -11.72 -1.64 -6.21
CA ASN A 122 -10.97 -0.57 -6.85
C ASN A 122 -9.50 -0.97 -6.99
N LEU A 123 -9.05 -1.15 -8.23
CA LEU A 123 -7.67 -1.46 -8.57
C LEU A 123 -7.20 -0.54 -9.69
N LEU A 124 -6.13 0.21 -9.46
CA LEU A 124 -5.57 1.18 -10.43
C LEU A 124 -6.61 2.19 -10.93
N GLY A 125 -7.57 2.59 -10.08
CA GLY A 125 -8.66 3.50 -10.43
C GLY A 125 -9.78 2.85 -11.26
N THR A 126 -9.71 1.54 -11.51
CA THR A 126 -10.79 0.79 -12.15
C THR A 126 -11.67 0.17 -11.07
N GLU A 127 -12.98 0.37 -11.18
CA GLU A 127 -13.98 -0.25 -10.30
C GLU A 127 -14.49 -1.53 -10.95
N ILE A 128 -14.28 -2.64 -10.26
CA ILE A 128 -14.57 -3.99 -10.73
C ILE A 128 -15.63 -4.58 -9.80
N PRO A 129 -16.84 -4.89 -10.29
CA PRO A 129 -17.84 -5.58 -9.49
C PRO A 129 -17.35 -7.00 -9.19
N VAL A 130 -17.53 -7.43 -7.94
CA VAL A 130 -17.17 -8.76 -7.46
C VAL A 130 -18.40 -9.36 -6.79
N GLU A 131 -18.92 -10.43 -7.37
CA GLU A 131 -20.04 -11.21 -6.84
C GLU A 131 -19.52 -12.59 -6.47
N THR A 132 -19.69 -13.01 -5.22
CA THR A 132 -19.23 -14.32 -4.73
C THR A 132 -19.96 -14.74 -3.46
N GLU A 133 -20.02 -16.04 -3.21
CA GLU A 133 -20.40 -16.57 -1.91
C GLU A 133 -19.20 -16.58 -0.95
N VAL A 134 -19.45 -16.21 0.30
CA VAL A 134 -18.47 -16.23 1.39
C VAL A 134 -18.97 -17.13 2.51
N PHE A 135 -18.22 -18.18 2.82
CA PHE A 135 -18.43 -18.98 4.01
C PHE A 135 -17.96 -18.20 5.23
N VAL A 136 -18.83 -18.04 6.22
CA VAL A 136 -18.56 -17.32 7.48
C VAL A 136 -18.73 -18.27 8.66
N ALA A 137 -17.74 -18.32 9.54
CA ALA A 137 -17.77 -19.07 10.79
C ALA A 137 -17.48 -18.15 11.98
N ARG A 138 -18.36 -18.15 12.97
CA ARG A 138 -18.10 -17.44 14.23
C ARG A 138 -17.27 -18.33 15.15
N ILE A 139 -16.02 -17.96 15.35
CA ILE A 139 -15.05 -18.78 16.11
C ILE A 139 -15.17 -18.51 17.61
N SER A 140 -15.37 -17.26 17.99
CA SER A 140 -15.62 -16.84 19.38
C SER A 140 -16.44 -15.55 19.41
N ASP A 141 -16.70 -15.01 20.60
CA ASP A 141 -17.33 -13.69 20.75
C ASP A 141 -16.52 -12.55 20.10
N SER A 142 -15.21 -12.76 19.93
CA SER A 142 -14.26 -11.76 19.42
C SER A 142 -13.53 -12.19 18.14
N LYS A 143 -13.90 -13.32 17.52
CA LYS A 143 -13.28 -13.81 16.28
C LYS A 143 -14.28 -14.38 15.27
N VAL A 144 -14.14 -13.97 14.02
CA VAL A 144 -14.90 -14.47 12.87
C VAL A 144 -13.93 -14.84 11.75
N LEU A 145 -14.13 -16.00 11.14
CA LEU A 145 -13.44 -16.42 9.93
C LEU A 145 -14.39 -16.24 8.74
N ALA A 146 -13.94 -15.55 7.70
CA ALA A 146 -14.63 -15.44 6.42
C ALA A 146 -13.74 -15.95 5.29
N THR A 147 -14.24 -16.80 4.41
CA THR A 147 -13.50 -17.31 3.25
C THR A 147 -14.39 -17.35 2.02
N THR A 148 -13.84 -17.04 0.86
CA THR A 148 -14.55 -17.28 -0.41
C THR A 148 -14.88 -18.78 -0.52
N ASN A 149 -16.13 -19.10 -0.85
CA ASN A 149 -16.60 -20.47 -1.01
C ASN A 149 -16.03 -21.10 -2.31
N ASP A 150 -16.02 -20.29 -3.37
CA ASP A 150 -15.44 -20.60 -4.68
C ASP A 150 -14.30 -19.63 -5.06
N MET A 151 -13.68 -19.87 -6.22
CA MET A 151 -12.70 -18.94 -6.79
C MET A 151 -13.41 -17.79 -7.51
N VAL A 152 -13.01 -16.56 -7.20
CA VAL A 152 -13.39 -15.38 -7.97
C VAL A 152 -12.45 -15.24 -9.15
N PHE A 153 -12.97 -15.24 -10.37
CA PHE A 153 -12.14 -15.07 -11.58
C PHE A 153 -12.11 -13.61 -12.00
N LEU A 154 -10.92 -13.00 -11.98
CA LEU A 154 -10.72 -11.63 -12.43
C LEU A 154 -10.01 -11.59 -13.79
N GLY A 155 -10.54 -10.80 -14.73
CA GLY A 155 -9.92 -10.53 -16.02
C GLY A 155 -8.82 -9.47 -15.92
N THR A 156 -7.67 -9.70 -16.53
CA THR A 156 -6.54 -8.73 -16.49
C THR A 156 -6.83 -7.44 -17.25
N GLU A 157 -7.72 -7.49 -18.24
CA GLU A 157 -8.15 -6.33 -19.03
C GLU A 157 -9.09 -5.43 -18.23
N GLU A 158 -10.16 -6.00 -17.67
CA GLU A 158 -11.08 -5.32 -16.76
C GLU A 158 -10.34 -4.74 -15.55
N ALA A 159 -9.35 -5.47 -15.02
CA ALA A 159 -8.53 -4.98 -13.91
C ALA A 159 -7.50 -3.89 -14.28
N GLY A 160 -7.41 -3.49 -15.56
CA GLY A 160 -6.45 -2.46 -15.99
C GLY A 160 -4.98 -2.87 -15.97
N VAL A 161 -4.67 -4.16 -15.78
CA VAL A 161 -3.31 -4.69 -15.62
C VAL A 161 -2.76 -5.41 -16.86
N ASN A 162 -3.53 -5.49 -17.94
CA ASN A 162 -3.22 -6.29 -19.12
C ASN A 162 -1.85 -5.93 -19.75
N ALA A 163 -1.56 -4.63 -19.86
CA ALA A 163 -0.30 -4.13 -20.41
C ALA A 163 0.90 -4.53 -19.55
N GLY A 164 0.75 -4.46 -18.22
CA GLY A 164 1.79 -4.90 -17.29
C GLY A 164 2.09 -6.39 -17.43
N VAL A 165 1.05 -7.22 -17.56
CA VAL A 165 1.19 -8.66 -17.79
C VAL A 165 1.90 -8.96 -19.13
N ASP A 166 1.63 -8.19 -20.20
CA ASP A 166 2.36 -8.31 -21.47
C ASP A 166 3.85 -7.96 -21.36
N GLN A 167 4.17 -6.95 -20.58
CA GLN A 167 5.56 -6.57 -20.33
C GLN A 167 6.28 -7.67 -19.51
N LEU A 168 5.62 -8.26 -18.50
CA LEU A 168 6.19 -9.40 -17.77
C LEU A 168 6.44 -10.60 -18.68
N LYS A 169 5.48 -10.94 -19.54
CA LYS A 169 5.60 -12.02 -20.53
C LYS A 169 6.83 -11.81 -21.43
N THR A 170 7.01 -10.59 -21.92
CA THR A 170 8.13 -10.22 -22.79
C THR A 170 9.47 -10.30 -22.06
N LEU A 171 9.58 -9.71 -20.86
CA LEU A 171 10.80 -9.72 -20.05
C LEU A 171 11.23 -11.13 -19.64
N ALA A 172 10.26 -12.00 -19.36
CA ALA A 172 10.49 -13.40 -19.00
C ALA A 172 10.61 -14.33 -20.23
N LYS A 173 10.50 -13.79 -21.46
CA LYS A 173 10.53 -14.54 -22.72
C LYS A 173 9.55 -15.72 -22.72
N LEU A 174 8.34 -15.49 -22.22
CA LEU A 174 7.28 -16.48 -22.13
C LEU A 174 6.39 -16.42 -23.37
N ASN A 175 5.88 -17.58 -23.80
CA ASN A 175 4.88 -17.69 -24.88
C ASN A 175 3.46 -17.38 -24.39
N GLY A 176 3.21 -17.36 -23.08
CA GLY A 176 1.90 -17.05 -22.51
C GLY A 176 1.91 -16.86 -20.99
N ILE A 177 1.03 -15.97 -20.53
CA ILE A 177 0.59 -15.80 -19.14
C ILE A 177 -0.94 -15.69 -19.19
N THR A 178 -1.64 -16.35 -18.27
CA THR A 178 -3.12 -16.30 -18.20
C THR A 178 -3.64 -14.87 -18.12
N ARG A 179 -4.81 -14.63 -18.71
CA ARG A 179 -5.54 -13.35 -18.69
C ARG A 179 -6.75 -13.36 -17.78
N THR A 180 -7.05 -14.51 -17.19
CA THR A 180 -8.05 -14.68 -16.16
C THR A 180 -7.38 -15.31 -14.95
N VAL A 181 -7.55 -14.69 -13.80
CA VAL A 181 -6.83 -14.97 -12.57
C VAL A 181 -7.84 -15.45 -11.54
N PRO A 182 -7.81 -16.72 -11.11
CA PRO A 182 -8.58 -17.15 -9.94
C PRO A 182 -8.01 -16.52 -8.68
N VAL A 183 -8.88 -15.97 -7.84
CA VAL A 183 -8.58 -15.31 -6.59
C VAL A 183 -9.38 -15.97 -5.48
N THR A 184 -8.75 -16.12 -4.31
CA THR A 184 -9.38 -16.58 -3.08
C THR A 184 -8.99 -15.66 -1.95
N LEU A 185 -9.91 -15.48 -1.00
CA LEU A 185 -9.71 -14.62 0.16
C LEU A 185 -10.06 -15.39 1.41
N ARG A 186 -9.19 -15.30 2.42
CA ARG A 186 -9.46 -15.73 3.79
C ARG A 186 -9.17 -14.57 4.74
N LEU A 187 -10.19 -14.15 5.48
CA LEU A 187 -10.09 -13.10 6.49
C LEU A 187 -10.34 -13.68 7.87
N MET A 188 -9.44 -13.37 8.79
CA MET A 188 -9.72 -13.43 10.21
C MET A 188 -10.10 -12.03 10.68
N LEU A 189 -11.31 -11.89 11.20
CA LEU A 189 -11.82 -10.66 11.76
C LEU A 189 -11.84 -10.78 13.28
N THR A 190 -11.42 -9.72 13.97
CA THR A 190 -11.36 -9.69 15.43
C THR A 190 -11.87 -8.38 16.00
N THR A 191 -12.36 -8.41 17.24
CA THR A 191 -12.85 -7.21 17.94
C THR A 191 -11.87 -6.68 18.97
N GLU A 192 -10.87 -7.50 19.30
CA GLU A 192 -9.75 -7.18 20.18
C GLU A 192 -8.48 -6.82 19.40
N GLY A 193 -8.56 -6.85 18.06
CA GLY A 193 -7.44 -6.58 17.20
C GLY A 193 -6.78 -5.26 17.56
N LYS A 194 -5.50 -5.33 17.93
CA LYS A 194 -4.57 -4.27 17.56
C LYS A 194 -4.82 -4.06 16.08
N GLN A 195 -5.53 -2.98 15.74
CA GLN A 195 -5.37 -2.38 14.44
C GLN A 195 -3.85 -2.39 14.22
N ALA A 196 -3.33 -3.07 13.19
CA ALA A 196 -2.11 -2.55 12.59
C ALA A 196 -2.49 -1.10 12.37
N ALA A 197 -1.90 -0.21 13.19
CA ALA A 197 -2.42 1.13 13.33
C ALA A 197 -2.71 1.59 11.91
N ALA A 198 -3.93 2.08 11.66
CA ALA A 198 -4.02 3.10 10.64
C ALA A 198 -3.05 4.16 11.15
N GLU A 199 -1.78 4.08 10.72
CA GLU A 199 -0.81 5.09 11.03
C GLU A 199 -1.49 6.38 10.56
N PRO A 200 -1.59 7.39 11.43
CA PRO A 200 -2.19 8.65 11.05
C PRO A 200 -1.48 9.07 9.77
N VAL A 201 -2.22 9.14 8.65
CA VAL A 201 -1.72 9.35 7.27
C VAL A 201 -0.29 9.89 7.30
N ALA A 202 0.67 8.96 7.37
CA ALA A 202 2.06 9.33 7.34
C ALA A 202 2.30 9.78 5.91
N ALA A 203 2.93 10.95 5.78
CA ALA A 203 3.32 11.53 4.51
C ALA A 203 3.82 10.44 3.54
N PRO A 204 3.49 10.54 2.24
CA PRO A 204 3.73 9.46 1.27
C PRO A 204 5.16 8.94 1.40
N ALA A 205 5.29 7.63 1.65
CA ALA A 205 6.55 6.93 1.49
C ALA A 205 7.09 7.19 0.07
N PRO A 206 8.42 7.23 -0.12
CA PRO A 206 9.05 7.50 -1.41
C PRO A 206 8.41 6.68 -2.52
N VAL A 207 7.68 7.36 -3.40
CA VAL A 207 7.36 6.81 -4.72
C VAL A 207 8.70 6.51 -5.35
N GLN A 208 9.08 5.23 -5.49
CA GLN A 208 10.10 4.86 -6.45
C GLN A 208 9.49 5.10 -7.83
N VAL A 209 9.58 6.35 -8.28
CA VAL A 209 9.32 6.74 -9.64
C VAL A 209 10.36 6.00 -10.46
N ALA A 210 9.94 5.01 -11.26
CA ALA A 210 10.79 4.47 -12.30
C ALA A 210 11.08 5.62 -13.28
N PHE A 211 12.24 6.24 -13.14
CA PHE A 211 12.62 7.36 -13.98
C PHE A 211 12.81 6.84 -15.42
N ALA A 212 12.04 7.38 -16.37
CA ALA A 212 12.14 7.07 -17.80
C ALA A 212 13.48 7.50 -18.45
N GLY A 213 14.40 8.09 -17.69
CA GLY A 213 15.69 8.57 -18.17
C GLY A 213 16.69 7.44 -18.50
N ASP A 214 17.59 7.73 -19.44
CA ASP A 214 18.72 6.87 -19.80
C ASP A 214 19.79 6.90 -18.68
N VAL A 215 19.91 5.79 -17.96
CA VAL A 215 20.90 5.57 -16.89
C VAL A 215 22.35 5.80 -17.35
N LYS A 216 22.70 5.43 -18.60
CA LYS A 216 24.06 5.63 -19.14
C LYS A 216 24.31 7.12 -19.40
N ALA A 217 23.32 7.85 -19.90
CA ALA A 217 23.38 9.31 -20.02
C ALA A 217 23.45 9.97 -18.63
N GLY A 218 22.65 9.49 -17.67
CA GLY A 218 22.64 9.94 -16.29
C GLY A 218 23.99 9.81 -15.60
N LYS A 219 24.67 8.68 -15.78
CA LYS A 219 26.04 8.46 -15.31
C LYS A 219 27.03 9.48 -15.87
N LYS A 220 26.83 9.96 -17.11
CA LYS A 220 27.64 11.04 -17.69
C LYS A 220 27.33 12.38 -17.03
N VAL A 221 26.05 12.68 -16.77
CA VAL A 221 25.63 13.90 -16.03
C VAL A 221 26.20 13.90 -14.61
N PHE A 222 26.18 12.75 -13.93
CA PHE A 222 26.71 12.57 -12.58
C PHE A 222 28.21 12.91 -12.46
N LYS A 223 28.97 12.94 -13.57
CA LYS A 223 30.36 13.44 -13.57
C LYS A 223 30.48 14.88 -13.07
N LYS A 224 29.41 15.69 -13.16
CA LYS A 224 29.33 17.05 -12.59
C LYS A 224 29.18 17.03 -11.05
N CYS A 225 28.71 15.92 -10.48
CA CYS A 225 28.39 15.77 -9.06
C CYS A 225 29.43 14.92 -8.30
N LYS A 226 30.15 14.02 -8.99
CA LYS A 226 31.05 13.02 -8.41
C LYS A 226 32.21 13.57 -7.56
N ALA A 227 32.59 14.83 -7.79
CA ALA A 227 33.64 15.49 -7.02
C ALA A 227 33.16 15.79 -5.59
N CYS A 228 31.88 16.14 -5.45
CA CYS A 228 31.31 16.50 -4.16
C CYS A 228 30.53 15.35 -3.52
N HIS A 229 30.05 14.38 -4.29
CA HIS A 229 29.16 13.33 -3.78
C HIS A 229 29.64 11.92 -4.11
N SER A 230 29.18 10.96 -3.31
CA SER A 230 29.26 9.52 -3.61
C SER A 230 27.86 8.94 -3.75
N VAL A 231 27.74 7.85 -4.51
CA VAL A 231 26.53 7.01 -4.56
C VAL A 231 26.65 5.78 -3.65
N LYS A 232 27.81 5.61 -2.98
CA LYS A 232 28.01 4.55 -2.00
C LYS A 232 27.40 4.96 -0.66
N GLU A 233 26.71 4.03 -0.02
CA GLU A 233 26.15 4.22 1.31
C GLU A 233 27.22 4.68 2.31
N GLY A 234 26.84 5.61 3.20
CA GLY A 234 27.72 6.15 4.25
C GLY A 234 28.90 7.00 3.78
N GLN A 235 29.19 7.07 2.48
CA GLN A 235 30.39 7.76 1.99
C GLN A 235 30.14 9.26 1.70
N ASN A 236 30.30 10.08 2.73
CA ASN A 236 30.28 11.53 2.63
C ASN A 236 31.59 12.09 2.03
N LYS A 237 31.50 13.19 1.27
CA LYS A 237 32.64 13.97 0.73
C LYS A 237 32.43 15.46 1.05
N VAL A 238 32.66 16.35 0.07
CA VAL A 238 32.31 17.78 0.18
C VAL A 238 30.80 17.97 0.41
N GLY A 239 30.00 17.09 -0.17
CA GLY A 239 28.57 16.93 0.07
C GLY A 239 28.25 15.55 0.68
N PRO A 240 27.01 15.35 1.17
CA PRO A 240 26.59 14.08 1.75
C PRO A 240 26.52 12.96 0.69
N SER A 241 26.50 11.71 1.13
CA SER A 241 26.19 10.59 0.25
C SER A 241 24.82 10.76 -0.41
N LEU A 242 24.74 10.42 -1.69
CA LEU A 242 23.52 10.39 -2.49
C LEU A 242 22.93 8.99 -2.62
N HIS A 243 23.51 8.00 -1.93
CA HIS A 243 22.88 6.68 -1.81
C HIS A 243 21.50 6.85 -1.17
N GLY A 244 20.47 6.30 -1.82
CA GLY A 244 19.08 6.37 -1.37
C GLY A 244 18.57 7.80 -1.25
N VAL A 245 19.01 8.72 -2.13
CA VAL A 245 18.57 10.14 -2.03
C VAL A 245 17.11 10.34 -2.44
N ILE A 246 16.57 9.53 -3.34
CA ILE A 246 15.19 9.67 -3.82
C ILE A 246 14.20 9.31 -2.71
N GLY A 247 13.32 10.26 -2.41
CA GLY A 247 12.35 10.31 -1.32
C GLY A 247 12.92 10.45 0.09
N ARG A 248 14.24 10.59 0.25
CA ARG A 248 14.84 10.86 1.55
C ARG A 248 14.58 12.30 1.99
N GLN A 249 14.33 12.53 3.28
CA GLN A 249 14.21 13.88 3.81
C GLN A 249 15.51 14.69 3.64
N ALA A 250 15.39 15.99 3.38
CA ALA A 250 16.51 16.91 3.41
C ALA A 250 17.25 16.83 4.75
N ALA A 251 18.57 17.00 4.70
CA ALA A 251 19.45 16.94 5.85
C ALA A 251 19.45 15.63 6.68
N ALA A 252 19.02 14.50 6.11
CA ALA A 252 18.89 13.23 6.84
C ALA A 252 20.16 12.34 6.91
N VAL A 253 21.29 12.71 6.29
CA VAL A 253 22.50 11.87 6.35
C VAL A 253 23.25 12.13 7.64
N GLU A 254 23.32 11.11 8.50
CA GLU A 254 24.06 11.16 9.75
C GLU A 254 25.53 11.52 9.55
N GLY A 255 26.08 12.30 10.49
CA GLY A 255 27.48 12.73 10.48
C GLY A 255 27.85 13.81 9.43
N PHE A 256 26.92 14.27 8.59
CA PHE A 256 27.18 15.37 7.66
C PHE A 256 26.73 16.74 8.20
N LYS A 257 27.58 17.77 8.08
CA LYS A 257 27.28 19.13 8.57
C LYS A 257 26.59 20.00 7.52
N TYR A 258 25.27 20.02 7.54
CA TYR A 258 24.43 20.82 6.64
C TYR A 258 24.51 22.34 6.90
N SER A 259 24.10 23.15 5.92
CA SER A 259 23.81 24.58 6.12
C SER A 259 22.54 24.76 6.94
N LYS A 260 22.43 25.83 7.74
CA LYS A 260 21.25 26.11 8.57
C LYS A 260 19.93 26.05 7.80
N VAL A 261 19.90 26.60 6.58
CA VAL A 261 18.71 26.58 5.71
C VAL A 261 18.37 25.20 5.17
N MET A 262 19.35 24.31 5.01
CA MET A 262 19.12 22.94 4.55
C MET A 262 18.71 22.04 5.71
N ALA A 263 19.29 22.25 6.89
CA ALA A 263 18.94 21.53 8.11
C ALA A 263 17.51 21.80 8.58
N ASN A 264 16.98 22.99 8.30
CA ASN A 264 15.63 23.40 8.66
C ASN A 264 14.64 23.32 7.48
N ALA A 265 15.05 22.75 6.35
CA ALA A 265 14.17 22.63 5.19
C ALA A 265 13.23 21.43 5.39
N ASP A 266 11.92 21.67 5.34
CA ASP A 266 10.92 20.61 5.30
C ASP A 266 10.70 20.19 3.85
N VAL A 267 11.68 19.47 3.29
CA VAL A 267 11.69 19.02 1.90
C VAL A 267 12.02 17.54 1.88
N ALA A 268 11.13 16.73 1.33
CA ALA A 268 11.43 15.37 0.92
C ALA A 268 12.01 15.39 -0.50
N TRP A 269 13.06 14.62 -0.77
CA TRP A 269 13.73 14.58 -2.09
C TRP A 269 13.00 13.69 -3.09
N ASP A 270 11.77 14.02 -3.44
CA ASP A 270 11.05 13.40 -4.56
C ASP A 270 11.55 13.90 -5.93
N THR A 271 10.94 13.39 -7.01
CA THR A 271 11.26 13.77 -8.39
C THR A 271 11.12 15.27 -8.65
N GLU A 272 10.08 15.90 -8.10
CA GLU A 272 9.75 17.30 -8.36
C GLU A 272 10.75 18.22 -7.65
N SER A 273 10.90 18.06 -6.33
CA SER A 273 11.83 18.79 -5.48
C SER A 273 13.29 18.62 -5.91
N LEU A 274 13.71 17.40 -6.30
CA LEU A 274 15.04 17.18 -6.86
C LEU A 274 15.20 17.87 -8.21
N THR A 275 14.17 17.88 -9.06
CA THR A 275 14.21 18.57 -10.34
C THR A 275 14.38 20.07 -10.16
N GLU A 276 13.62 20.69 -9.27
CA GLU A 276 13.72 22.12 -8.97
C GLU A 276 15.08 22.47 -8.34
N PHE A 277 15.51 21.68 -7.34
CA PHE A 277 16.77 21.89 -6.66
C PHE A 277 17.96 21.73 -7.61
N LEU A 278 17.99 20.69 -8.44
CA LEU A 278 19.05 20.46 -9.42
C LEU A 278 19.04 21.51 -10.55
N THR A 279 17.90 22.13 -10.84
CA THR A 279 17.80 23.23 -11.82
C THR A 279 18.51 24.49 -11.31
N LYS A 280 18.25 24.90 -10.07
CA LYS A 280 18.88 26.09 -9.45
C LYS A 280 18.93 25.98 -7.92
N PRO A 281 19.99 25.37 -7.32
CA PRO A 281 20.03 25.13 -5.88
C PRO A 281 19.90 26.41 -5.05
N LYS A 282 20.63 27.47 -5.42
CA LYS A 282 20.62 28.76 -4.72
C LYS A 282 19.30 29.52 -4.83
N LYS A 283 18.47 29.22 -5.85
CA LYS A 283 17.13 29.79 -5.98
C LYS A 283 16.13 29.01 -5.13
N PHE A 284 16.21 27.68 -5.17
CA PHE A 284 15.33 26.79 -4.41
C PHE A 284 15.51 26.96 -2.89
N LEU A 285 16.76 26.94 -2.41
CA LEU A 285 17.07 27.21 -0.99
C LEU A 285 18.14 28.30 -0.89
N PRO A 286 17.75 29.59 -0.78
CA PRO A 286 18.69 30.68 -0.62
C PRO A 286 19.64 30.46 0.57
N LYS A 287 20.94 30.73 0.38
CA LYS A 287 22.02 30.53 1.37
C LYS A 287 22.39 29.07 1.68
N ASN A 288 21.93 28.09 0.88
CA ASN A 288 22.45 26.73 0.98
C ASN A 288 23.94 26.68 0.58
N ARG A 289 24.68 25.69 1.10
CA ARG A 289 26.14 25.54 0.88
C ARG A 289 26.53 24.85 -0.43
N MET A 290 25.58 24.34 -1.21
CA MET A 290 25.87 23.68 -2.49
C MET A 290 26.22 24.71 -3.55
N ALA A 291 27.52 24.84 -3.84
CA ALA A 291 28.05 25.74 -4.88
C ALA A 291 27.89 25.15 -6.29
N PHE A 292 26.67 24.77 -6.67
CA PHE A 292 26.34 24.22 -7.98
C PHE A 292 25.51 25.21 -8.80
N ALA A 293 25.88 25.40 -10.07
CA ALA A 293 25.24 26.37 -10.96
C ALA A 293 23.85 25.93 -11.45
N GLY A 294 23.56 24.63 -11.35
CA GLY A 294 22.33 24.00 -11.81
C GLY A 294 22.46 23.29 -13.16
N LEU A 295 21.54 22.38 -13.44
CA LEU A 295 21.34 21.73 -14.73
C LEU A 295 20.30 22.51 -15.54
N LYS A 296 20.64 22.90 -16.78
CA LYS A 296 19.75 23.71 -17.63
C LYS A 296 18.80 22.88 -18.50
N LYS A 297 19.13 21.60 -18.72
CA LYS A 297 18.38 20.72 -19.63
C LYS A 297 17.50 19.78 -18.79
N PRO A 298 16.16 19.78 -18.97
CA PRO A 298 15.29 18.85 -18.26
C PRO A 298 15.70 17.38 -18.44
N ALA A 299 16.06 16.99 -19.68
CA ALA A 299 16.56 15.65 -19.97
C ALA A 299 17.85 15.28 -19.20
N ASP A 300 18.73 16.24 -18.88
CA ASP A 300 19.92 15.94 -18.05
C ASP A 300 19.50 15.58 -16.62
N ILE A 301 18.43 16.20 -16.12
CA ILE A 301 17.89 15.98 -14.77
C ILE A 301 17.22 14.61 -14.72
N GLU A 302 16.28 14.33 -15.64
CA GLU A 302 15.59 13.04 -15.74
C GLU A 302 16.58 11.86 -15.83
N ASN A 303 17.58 11.98 -16.69
CA ASN A 303 18.65 10.97 -16.83
C ASN A 303 19.45 10.83 -15.53
N LEU A 304 19.80 11.94 -14.87
CA LEU A 304 20.54 11.92 -13.60
C LEU A 304 19.73 11.22 -12.50
N LEU A 305 18.43 11.49 -12.39
CA LEU A 305 17.55 10.84 -11.43
C LEU A 305 17.45 9.34 -11.68
N ALA A 306 17.31 8.90 -12.94
CA ALA A 306 17.35 7.49 -13.32
C ALA A 306 18.66 6.81 -12.91
N TYR A 307 19.80 7.49 -13.08
CA TYR A 307 21.08 6.98 -12.63
C TYR A 307 21.19 6.92 -11.10
N LEU A 308 20.71 7.94 -10.38
CA LEU A 308 20.76 7.94 -8.91
C LEU A 308 19.88 6.86 -8.31
N ASP A 309 18.70 6.60 -8.89
CA ASP A 309 17.84 5.47 -8.51
C ASP A 309 18.57 4.14 -8.73
N SER A 310 19.09 3.91 -9.95
CA SER A 310 19.81 2.69 -10.29
C SER A 310 21.09 2.47 -9.48
N ALA A 311 21.81 3.53 -9.12
CA ALA A 311 23.08 3.44 -8.41
C ALA A 311 22.91 3.36 -6.88
N SER A 312 21.68 3.49 -6.40
CA SER A 312 21.31 3.42 -4.99
C SER A 312 20.61 2.10 -4.61
N LYS A 313 20.48 1.17 -5.55
CA LYS A 313 19.96 -0.19 -5.36
C LYS A 313 21.10 -1.20 -5.23
#